data_AF-A0AAI9T5X1-F1
#
_entry.id   AF-A0AAI9T5X1-F1
#
_cell.length_a   1.000
_cell.length_b   1.000
_cell.length_c   1.000
_cell.angle_alpha   90.00
_cell.angle_beta   90.00
_cell.angle_gamma   90.00
#
_symmetry.space_group_name_H-M   'P 1'
#
loop_
_entity.id
_entity.type
_entity.pdbx_description
1 polymer ?
#
loop_
_entity_poly.entity_id
_entity_poly.type
_entity_poly.pdbx_seq_one_letter_code
_entity_poly.pdbx_strand_id
1 'polypeptide(L)'
;MADIWAPAPEPATELGRYRVLSSTAGIRVSPLQLGAMSIGDTWSEVMGSMSKEESFKLLDAFHGAGGNFIDTANNYQNEQSETWIG
;
A
#
# COMPACT_ATOMS: atom_id res chain seq x y z
N MET A 1 18.96 7.23 -30.32
CA MET A 1 19.01 5.79 -30.67
C MET A 1 19.56 4.90 -29.55
N ALA A 2 20.35 5.43 -28.59
CA ALA A 2 20.92 4.61 -27.49
C ALA A 2 19.91 4.24 -26.38
N ASP A 3 18.86 5.05 -26.18
CA ASP A 3 17.93 4.88 -25.04
C ASP A 3 17.00 3.66 -25.13
N ILE A 4 16.78 3.07 -26.31
CA ILE A 4 15.81 1.96 -26.43
C ILE A 4 16.29 0.65 -25.80
N TRP A 5 17.59 0.54 -25.53
CA TRP A 5 18.22 -0.64 -24.92
C TRP A 5 18.77 -0.35 -23.52
N ALA A 6 18.51 0.84 -22.98
CA ALA A 6 18.92 1.17 -21.63
C ALA A 6 18.17 0.26 -20.64
N PRO A 7 18.85 -0.23 -19.58
CA PRO A 7 18.17 -0.94 -18.49
C PRO A 7 17.06 -0.08 -17.89
N ALA A 8 16.05 -0.72 -17.31
CA ALA A 8 15.05 -0.02 -16.53
C ALA A 8 15.74 0.79 -15.40
N PRO A 9 15.26 2.00 -15.10
CA PRO A 9 15.81 2.78 -14.01
C PRO A 9 15.66 2.03 -12.68
N GLU A 10 16.61 2.27 -11.77
CA GLU A 10 16.49 1.77 -10.42
C GLU A 10 15.23 2.33 -9.73
N PRO A 11 14.59 1.56 -8.83
CA PRO A 11 13.47 2.05 -8.06
C PRO A 11 13.82 3.31 -7.25
N ALA A 12 12.87 4.24 -7.13
CA ALA A 12 13.06 5.49 -6.37
C ALA A 12 13.32 5.24 -4.87
N THR A 13 12.74 4.17 -4.33
CA THR A 13 12.97 3.72 -2.94
C THR A 13 13.05 2.20 -2.87
N GLU A 14 13.46 1.68 -1.72
CA GLU A 14 13.51 0.24 -1.45
C GLU A 14 12.13 -0.45 -1.52
N LEU A 15 11.02 0.29 -1.40
CA LEU A 15 9.68 -0.29 -1.57
C LEU A 15 9.43 -0.84 -2.98
N GLY A 16 10.08 -0.27 -3.99
CA GLY A 16 9.99 -0.74 -5.38
C GLY A 16 10.85 -1.97 -5.69
N ARG A 17 11.64 -2.49 -4.73
CA ARG A 17 12.42 -3.73 -4.89
C ARG A 17 11.59 -4.95 -4.54
N TYR A 18 10.66 -5.31 -5.43
CA TYR A 18 9.67 -6.35 -5.15
C TYR A 18 10.24 -7.75 -4.95
N ARG A 19 9.56 -8.53 -4.10
CA ARG A 19 9.88 -9.92 -3.74
C ARG A 19 8.71 -10.83 -4.10
N VAL A 20 9.00 -12.09 -4.42
CA VAL A 20 7.96 -13.11 -4.64
C VAL A 20 7.23 -13.35 -3.32
N LEU A 21 5.90 -13.23 -3.32
CA LEU A 21 5.08 -13.39 -2.11
C LEU A 21 5.07 -14.83 -1.59
N SER A 22 4.95 -15.80 -2.49
CA SER A 22 4.92 -17.23 -2.15
C SER A 22 5.48 -18.07 -3.31
N SER A 23 6.07 -19.23 -2.99
CA SER A 23 6.54 -20.19 -4.01
C SER A 23 5.42 -20.70 -4.92
N THR A 24 4.16 -20.58 -4.49
CA THR A 24 2.96 -21.00 -5.24
C THR A 24 2.15 -19.83 -5.81
N ALA A 25 2.56 -18.58 -5.58
CA ALA A 25 1.85 -17.39 -6.07
C ALA A 25 2.78 -16.52 -6.92
N GLY A 26 2.38 -16.25 -8.17
CA GLY A 26 3.15 -15.40 -9.10
C GLY A 26 3.12 -13.90 -8.79
N ILE A 27 2.75 -13.52 -7.57
CA ILE A 27 2.60 -12.11 -7.15
C ILE A 27 3.93 -11.61 -6.61
N ARG A 28 4.33 -10.42 -7.05
CA ARG A 28 5.51 -9.71 -6.54
C ARG A 28 5.08 -8.50 -5.71
N VAL A 29 5.58 -8.40 -4.48
CA VAL A 29 5.15 -7.40 -3.50
C VAL A 29 6.33 -6.60 -2.98
N SER A 30 6.09 -5.36 -2.56
CA SER A 30 7.05 -4.53 -1.82
C SER A 30 7.59 -5.28 -0.59
N PRO A 31 8.84 -5.05 -0.19
CA PRO A 31 9.42 -5.70 0.99
C PRO A 31 8.73 -5.30 2.30
N LEU A 32 8.01 -4.17 2.32
CA LEU A 32 7.11 -3.75 3.39
C LEU A 32 5.72 -3.49 2.80
N GLN A 33 4.69 -3.95 3.48
CA GLN A 33 3.28 -3.81 3.08
C GLN A 33 2.57 -2.79 3.95
N LEU A 34 1.58 -2.11 3.39
CA LEU A 34 0.75 -1.16 4.13
C LEU A 34 -0.46 -1.88 4.75
N GLY A 35 -0.47 -2.01 6.07
CA GLY A 35 -1.66 -2.44 6.81
C GLY A 35 -2.69 -1.33 6.88
N ALA A 36 -3.92 -1.59 6.44
CA ALA A 36 -5.00 -0.62 6.32
C ALA A 36 -5.96 -0.60 7.52
N MET A 37 -5.56 -1.16 8.67
CA MET A 37 -6.39 -1.17 9.88
C MET A 37 -6.74 0.24 10.37
N SER A 38 -5.87 1.23 10.12
CA SER A 38 -6.10 2.63 10.45
C SER A 38 -6.89 3.41 9.39
N ILE A 39 -7.24 2.80 8.25
CA ILE A 39 -7.98 3.46 7.17
C ILE A 39 -9.48 3.37 7.48
N GLY A 40 -10.03 4.45 8.02
CA GLY A 40 -11.41 4.54 8.52
C GLY A 40 -11.47 5.34 9.82
N ASP A 41 -12.68 5.75 10.23
CA ASP A 41 -12.91 6.60 11.41
C ASP A 41 -13.77 5.93 12.50
N THR A 42 -14.30 4.74 12.24
CA THR A 42 -15.23 4.04 13.14
C THR A 42 -14.62 3.64 14.49
N TRP A 43 -13.31 3.36 14.56
CA TRP A 43 -12.60 2.97 15.79
C TRP A 43 -11.77 4.12 16.38
N SER A 44 -12.14 5.37 16.09
CA SER A 44 -11.39 6.56 16.53
C SER A 44 -11.15 6.63 18.04
N GLU A 45 -12.07 6.11 18.86
CA GLU A 45 -11.94 6.07 20.32
C GLU A 45 -10.83 5.14 20.82
N VAL A 46 -10.48 4.10 20.05
CA VAL A 46 -9.54 3.04 20.46
C VAL A 46 -8.21 3.12 19.72
N MET A 47 -8.22 3.57 18.47
CA MET A 47 -7.04 3.61 17.59
C MET A 47 -6.54 5.02 17.26
N GLY A 48 -7.22 6.05 17.76
CA GLY A 48 -7.00 7.44 17.37
C GLY A 48 -7.73 7.79 16.07
N SER A 49 -7.77 9.08 15.76
CA SER A 49 -8.48 9.60 14.59
C SER A 49 -7.63 9.50 13.32
N MET A 50 -8.23 8.99 12.24
CA MET A 50 -7.70 9.08 10.88
C MET A 50 -8.82 9.61 9.98
N SER A 51 -8.64 10.79 9.40
CA SER A 51 -9.61 11.29 8.41
C SER A 51 -9.50 10.54 7.09
N LYS A 52 -10.53 10.63 6.24
CA LYS A 52 -10.47 10.10 4.88
C LYS A 52 -9.35 10.79 4.11
N GLU A 53 -9.25 12.11 4.20
CA GLU A 53 -8.22 12.89 3.49
C GLU A 53 -6.79 12.47 3.90
N GLU A 54 -6.53 12.21 5.18
CA GLU A 54 -5.24 11.71 5.65
C GLU A 54 -4.97 10.26 5.22
N SER A 55 -6.00 9.42 5.21
CA SER A 55 -5.91 8.06 4.66
C SER A 55 -5.44 8.07 3.22
N PHE A 56 -6.02 8.93 2.37
CA PHE A 56 -5.61 9.07 0.98
C PHE A 56 -4.18 9.63 0.85
N LYS A 57 -3.78 10.61 1.68
CA LYS A 57 -2.38 11.08 1.70
C LYS A 57 -1.40 9.96 2.04
N LEU A 58 -1.74 9.09 2.99
CA LEU A 58 -0.90 7.94 3.35
C LEU A 58 -0.82 6.92 2.20
N LEU A 59 -1.96 6.60 1.58
CA LEU A 59 -2.02 5.70 0.42
C LEU A 59 -1.20 6.25 -0.76
N ASP A 60 -1.35 7.53 -1.08
CA ASP A 60 -0.59 8.21 -2.13
C ASP A 60 0.91 8.22 -1.83
N ALA A 61 1.30 8.48 -0.58
CA ALA A 61 2.70 8.46 -0.18
C ALA A 61 3.30 7.05 -0.30
N PHE A 62 2.57 6.02 0.14
CA PHE A 62 3.02 4.63 0.02
C PHE A 62 3.17 4.22 -1.45
N HIS A 63 2.17 4.48 -2.28
CA HIS A 63 2.21 4.19 -3.71
C HIS A 63 3.31 4.99 -4.43
N GLY A 64 3.42 6.29 -4.16
CA GLY A 64 4.45 7.16 -4.74
C GLY A 64 5.88 6.76 -4.37
N ALA A 65 6.07 6.14 -3.20
CA ALA A 65 7.35 5.55 -2.82
C ALA A 65 7.63 4.18 -3.50
N GLY A 66 6.68 3.62 -4.25
CA GLY A 66 6.79 2.32 -4.91
C GLY A 66 6.17 1.16 -4.12
N GLY A 67 5.34 1.45 -3.12
CA GLY A 67 4.53 0.46 -2.42
C GLY A 67 3.44 -0.13 -3.33
N ASN A 68 3.24 -1.44 -3.30
CA ASN A 68 2.29 -2.11 -4.21
C ASN A 68 1.33 -3.12 -3.55
N PHE A 69 1.33 -3.21 -2.21
CA PHE A 69 0.51 -4.19 -1.50
C PHE A 69 -0.10 -3.56 -0.24
N ILE A 70 -1.43 -3.60 -0.18
CA ILE A 70 -2.24 -3.08 0.91
C ILE A 70 -2.98 -4.27 1.55
N ASP A 71 -2.80 -4.46 2.85
CA ASP A 71 -3.49 -5.46 3.65
C ASP A 71 -4.73 -4.82 4.29
N THR A 72 -5.93 -5.35 3.99
CA THR A 72 -7.20 -4.90 4.56
C THR A 72 -8.06 -6.10 4.97
N ALA A 73 -9.16 -5.86 5.67
CA ALA A 73 -10.10 -6.88 6.08
C ALA A 73 -11.49 -6.28 6.34
N ASN A 74 -12.53 -7.10 6.16
CA ASN A 74 -13.93 -6.76 6.44
C ASN A 74 -14.15 -6.09 7.82
N ASN A 75 -13.48 -6.57 8.86
CA ASN A 75 -13.67 -6.02 10.20
C ASN A 75 -12.94 -4.68 10.42
N TYR A 76 -11.96 -4.32 9.59
CA TYR A 76 -11.18 -3.11 9.81
C TYR A 76 -12.08 -1.88 9.65
N GLN A 77 -12.20 -1.12 10.75
CA GLN A 77 -13.02 0.09 10.82
C GLN A 77 -14.48 -0.18 10.44
N ASN A 78 -15.01 -1.37 10.78
CA ASN A 78 -16.38 -1.78 10.45
C ASN A 78 -16.69 -1.63 8.94
N GLU A 79 -15.92 -2.32 8.10
CA GLU A 79 -15.98 -2.32 6.62
C GLU A 79 -15.54 -1.02 5.94
N GLN A 80 -15.25 0.06 6.67
CA GLN A 80 -14.82 1.32 6.07
C GLN A 80 -13.46 1.21 5.37
N SER A 81 -12.53 0.38 5.88
CA SER A 81 -11.21 0.22 5.27
C SER A 81 -11.34 -0.24 3.81
N GLU A 82 -12.10 -1.31 3.57
CA GLU A 82 -12.38 -1.81 2.22
C GLU A 82 -13.18 -0.80 1.39
N THR A 83 -14.16 -0.12 2.00
CA THR A 83 -15.01 0.89 1.33
C THR A 83 -14.23 2.14 0.90
N TRP A 84 -13.16 2.51 1.62
CA TRP A 84 -12.37 3.70 1.28
C TRP A 84 -11.27 3.38 0.27
N ILE A 85 -10.75 2.15 0.27
CA ILE A 85 -9.71 1.70 -0.66
C ILE A 85 -10.29 1.37 -2.05
N GLY A 86 -11.47 0.73 -2.09
CA GLY A 86 -12.14 0.29 -3.33
C GLY A 86 -12.97 1.36 -4.02
#